data_AF-A0A969AD15-F1
#
_entry.id   AF-A0A969AD15-F1
#
_cell.length_a   1.000
_cell.length_b   1.000
_cell.length_c   1.000
_cell.angle_alpha   90.00
_cell.angle_beta   90.00
_cell.angle_gamma   90.00
#
_symmetry.space_group_name_H-M   'P 1'
#
loop_
_entity.id
_entity.type
_entity.pdbx_description
1 polymer ?
#
loop_
_entity_poly.entity_id
_entity_poly.type
_entity_poly.pdbx_seq_one_letter_code
_entity_poly.pdbx_strand_id
1 'polypeptide(L)'
;MQKTAIELKHQKIFDEMFRRFNISAKDLAQEADVSEATISRFRQSKSDLTALNLIKLISLVPQEARIWYLSQVFGISPGTNWRDSINQASPQELAEILRIVADKYAQSNIRETTVSVEESKAV
;
A
#
# COMPACT_ATOMS: atom_id res chain seq x y z
N MET A 1 15.30 -14.30 -21.09
CA MET A 1 13.95 -13.71 -21.17
C MET A 1 13.26 -13.94 -19.83
N GLN A 2 13.38 -12.99 -18.89
CA GLN A 2 12.68 -13.06 -17.60
C GLN A 2 11.30 -12.43 -17.77
N LYS A 3 10.28 -13.25 -17.57
CA LYS A 3 8.86 -12.91 -17.62
C LYS A 3 8.46 -12.54 -16.19
N THR A 4 8.68 -11.29 -15.78
CA THR A 4 8.26 -10.83 -14.45
C THR A 4 6.81 -10.36 -14.51
N ALA A 5 6.05 -10.83 -13.55
CA ALA A 5 4.60 -10.79 -13.53
C ALA A 5 4.07 -9.35 -13.46
N ILE A 6 3.09 -9.10 -14.33
CA ILE A 6 2.03 -8.10 -14.20
C ILE A 6 2.47 -6.65 -14.46
N GLU A 7 2.43 -6.26 -15.73
CA GLU A 7 2.11 -4.89 -16.14
C GLU A 7 0.64 -4.60 -15.71
N LEU A 8 0.40 -4.48 -14.40
CA LEU A 8 -0.83 -3.90 -13.89
C LEU A 8 -0.75 -2.45 -14.34
N LYS A 9 -1.42 -2.14 -15.46
CA LYS A 9 -1.53 -0.76 -15.96
C LYS A 9 -1.80 0.14 -14.76
N HIS A 10 -0.92 1.11 -14.52
CA HIS A 10 -0.98 2.01 -13.36
C HIS A 10 -2.37 2.66 -13.19
N GLN A 11 -3.15 2.77 -14.26
CA GLN A 11 -4.58 3.12 -14.27
C GLN A 11 -5.45 2.24 -13.36
N LYS A 12 -5.25 0.91 -13.34
CA LYS A 12 -5.97 -0.03 -12.47
C LYS A 12 -5.56 0.13 -11.02
N ILE A 13 -4.26 0.33 -10.76
CA ILE A 13 -3.72 0.63 -9.43
C ILE A 13 -4.30 1.96 -8.92
N PHE A 14 -4.41 2.94 -9.81
CA PHE A 14 -5.03 4.23 -9.51
C PHE A 14 -6.51 4.05 -9.18
N ASP A 15 -7.26 3.27 -9.94
CA ASP A 15 -8.66 2.97 -9.62
C ASP A 15 -8.81 2.23 -8.27
N GLU A 16 -7.91 1.30 -7.97
CA GLU A 16 -7.89 0.58 -6.70
C GLU A 16 -7.63 1.51 -5.50
N MET A 17 -6.75 2.51 -5.67
CA MET A 17 -6.51 3.54 -4.66
C MET A 17 -7.82 4.24 -4.23
N PHE A 18 -8.70 4.56 -5.18
CA PHE A 18 -9.97 5.23 -4.87
C PHE A 18 -10.87 4.34 -4.03
N ARG A 19 -10.97 3.05 -4.39
CA ARG A 19 -11.80 2.09 -3.65
C ARG A 19 -11.24 1.85 -2.25
N ARG A 20 -9.92 1.69 -2.13
CA ARG A 20 -9.23 1.33 -0.89
C ARG A 20 -9.29 2.45 0.16
N PHE A 21 -9.11 3.69 -0.28
CA PHE A 21 -9.07 4.86 0.60
C PHE A 21 -10.37 5.66 0.60
N ASN A 22 -11.45 5.10 0.02
CA ASN A 22 -12.77 5.72 -0.08
C ASN A 22 -12.71 7.17 -0.63
N ILE A 23 -11.91 7.38 -1.68
CA ILE A 23 -11.70 8.69 -2.29
C ILE A 23 -12.83 8.98 -3.27
N SER A 24 -13.46 10.14 -3.12
CA SER A 24 -14.46 10.64 -4.06
C SER A 24 -13.79 11.18 -5.31
N ALA A 25 -14.09 10.56 -6.47
CA ALA A 25 -13.59 11.03 -7.76
C ALA A 25 -14.17 12.37 -8.17
N LYS A 26 -15.38 12.68 -7.71
CA LYS A 26 -16.03 13.97 -7.94
C LYS A 26 -15.31 15.09 -7.19
N ASP A 27 -15.04 14.89 -5.91
CA ASP A 27 -14.42 15.93 -5.08
C ASP A 27 -12.97 16.17 -5.53
N LEU A 28 -12.23 15.10 -5.83
CA LEU A 28 -10.88 15.22 -6.37
C LEU A 28 -10.84 15.89 -7.75
N ALA A 29 -11.82 15.64 -8.62
CA ALA A 29 -11.94 16.29 -9.93
C ALA A 29 -12.09 17.80 -9.78
N GLN A 30 -13.00 18.21 -8.88
CA GLN A 30 -13.28 19.60 -8.60
C GLN A 30 -12.04 20.31 -8.02
N GLU A 31 -11.37 19.69 -7.06
CA GLU A 31 -10.20 20.30 -6.41
C GLU A 31 -8.96 20.35 -7.32
N ALA A 32 -8.80 19.35 -8.19
CA ALA A 32 -7.68 19.30 -9.14
C ALA A 32 -7.88 20.18 -10.39
N ASP A 33 -9.07 20.75 -10.58
CA ASP A 33 -9.50 21.40 -11.83
C ASP A 33 -9.31 20.47 -13.04
N VAL A 34 -9.78 19.23 -12.91
CA VAL A 34 -9.73 18.20 -13.96
C VAL A 34 -11.15 17.65 -14.15
N SER A 35 -11.59 17.49 -15.40
CA SER A 35 -12.95 16.96 -15.64
C SER A 35 -13.13 15.54 -15.08
N GLU A 36 -14.28 15.29 -14.44
CA GLU A 36 -14.65 13.96 -13.93
C GLU A 36 -14.60 12.89 -15.03
N ALA A 37 -15.01 13.26 -16.25
CA ALA A 37 -14.97 12.38 -17.42
C ALA A 37 -13.53 11.93 -17.75
N THR A 38 -12.55 12.84 -17.62
CA THR A 38 -11.13 12.52 -17.82
C THR A 38 -10.66 11.50 -16.78
N ILE A 39 -10.96 11.72 -15.50
CA ILE A 39 -10.59 10.80 -14.41
C ILE A 39 -11.25 9.44 -14.62
N SER A 40 -12.55 9.42 -14.94
CA SER A 40 -13.29 8.18 -15.17
C SER A 40 -12.72 7.37 -16.35
N ARG A 41 -12.38 8.02 -17.46
CA ARG A 41 -11.80 7.34 -18.62
C ARG A 41 -10.40 6.79 -18.29
N PHE A 42 -9.61 7.55 -17.54
CA PHE A 42 -8.31 7.10 -17.05
C PHE A 42 -8.41 5.85 -16.16
N ARG A 43 -9.30 5.88 -15.16
CA ARG A 43 -9.57 4.72 -14.27
C ARG A 43 -10.03 3.47 -15.02
N GLN A 44 -10.73 3.65 -16.14
CA GLN A 44 -11.19 2.57 -17.02
C GLN A 44 -10.17 2.17 -18.09
N SER A 45 -8.94 2.69 -18.04
CA SER A 45 -7.90 2.45 -19.05
C SER A 45 -8.30 2.86 -20.48
N LYS A 46 -9.23 3.80 -20.63
CA LYS A 46 -9.75 4.29 -21.93
C LYS A 46 -8.99 5.50 -22.47
N SER A 47 -8.26 6.23 -21.62
CA SER A 47 -7.43 7.37 -22.00
C SER A 47 -6.31 7.56 -20.99
N ASP A 48 -5.20 8.16 -21.42
CA ASP A 48 -4.15 8.59 -20.50
C ASP A 48 -4.40 9.99 -19.93
N LEU A 49 -3.77 10.25 -18.79
CA LEU A 49 -3.65 11.59 -18.22
C LEU A 49 -2.34 12.21 -18.68
N THR A 50 -2.35 13.54 -18.85
CA THR A 50 -1.08 14.27 -18.93
C THR A 50 -0.32 14.12 -17.62
N ALA A 51 1.01 14.15 -17.68
CA ALA A 51 1.85 14.07 -16.48
C ALA A 51 1.47 15.15 -15.44
N LEU A 52 1.17 16.37 -15.91
CA LEU A 52 0.72 17.46 -15.05
C LEU A 52 -0.59 17.12 -14.31
N ASN A 53 -1.60 16.60 -14.99
CA ASN A 53 -2.87 16.24 -14.37
C ASN A 53 -2.71 15.07 -13.40
N LEU A 54 -1.88 14.08 -13.75
CA LEU A 54 -1.59 12.97 -12.85
C LEU A 54 -0.91 13.46 -11.56
N ILE A 55 0.08 14.35 -11.67
CA ILE A 55 0.77 14.93 -10.50
C ILE A 55 -0.22 15.73 -9.64
N LYS A 56 -1.07 16.57 -10.26
CA LYS A 56 -2.12 17.33 -9.53
C LYS A 56 -3.01 16.39 -8.72
N LEU A 57 -3.58 15.36 -9.36
CA LEU A 57 -4.46 14.41 -8.68
C LEU A 57 -3.75 13.68 -7.54
N ILE A 58 -2.53 13.17 -7.76
CA ILE A 58 -1.75 12.46 -6.73
C ILE A 58 -1.36 13.40 -5.57
N SER A 59 -1.17 14.69 -5.83
CA SER A 59 -0.82 15.67 -4.79
C SER A 59 -1.99 16.02 -3.86
N LEU A 60 -3.23 15.76 -4.28
CA LEU A 60 -4.45 16.07 -3.53
C LEU A 60 -5.02 14.86 -2.79
N VAL A 61 -4.65 13.63 -3.16
CA VAL A 61 -5.06 12.46 -2.39
C VAL A 61 -4.34 12.41 -1.02
N PRO A 62 -4.95 11.75 -0.01
CA PRO A 62 -4.32 11.52 1.29
C PRO A 62 -2.92 10.94 1.18
N GLN A 63 -2.05 11.28 2.13
CA GLN A 63 -0.64 10.91 2.10
C GLN A 63 -0.44 9.40 2.03
N GLU A 64 -1.24 8.63 2.78
CA GLU A 64 -1.21 7.18 2.82
C GLU A 64 -1.60 6.57 1.47
N ALA A 65 -2.60 7.16 0.81
CA ALA A 65 -3.05 6.73 -0.52
C ALA A 65 -1.96 6.98 -1.58
N ARG A 66 -1.31 8.14 -1.51
CA ARG A 66 -0.18 8.50 -2.37
C ARG A 66 0.99 7.54 -2.21
N ILE A 67 1.43 7.30 -0.96
CA ILE A 67 2.52 6.38 -0.64
C ILE A 67 2.20 4.97 -1.16
N TRP A 68 0.98 4.50 -0.90
CA TRP A 68 0.52 3.20 -1.39
C TRP A 68 0.57 3.12 -2.91
N TYR A 69 -0.04 4.07 -3.62
CA TYR A 69 -0.07 4.08 -5.09
C TYR A 69 1.33 4.08 -5.70
N LEU A 70 2.22 4.96 -5.22
CA LEU A 70 3.60 5.04 -5.70
C LEU A 70 4.36 3.74 -5.40
N SER A 71 4.11 3.10 -4.25
CA SER A 71 4.71 1.79 -3.92
C SER A 71 4.32 0.69 -4.89
N GLN A 72 3.06 0.68 -5.33
CA GLN A 72 2.55 -0.32 -6.27
C GLN A 72 3.07 -0.07 -7.68
N VAL A 73 3.15 1.20 -8.10
CA VAL A 73 3.61 1.56 -9.46
C VAL A 73 5.11 1.37 -9.63
N PHE A 74 5.91 1.78 -8.65
CA PHE A 74 7.37 1.78 -8.76
C PHE A 74 8.02 0.56 -8.10
N GLY A 75 7.26 -0.26 -7.37
CA GLY A 75 7.78 -1.39 -6.59
C GLY A 75 8.66 -0.95 -5.42
N ILE A 76 8.65 0.34 -5.09
CA ILE A 76 9.47 0.94 -4.03
C ILE A 76 8.51 1.61 -3.06
N SER A 77 8.38 1.08 -1.84
CA SER A 77 7.61 1.73 -0.78
C SER A 77 8.31 3.03 -0.36
N PRO A 78 7.75 4.22 -0.64
CA PRO A 78 8.32 5.48 -0.16
C PRO A 78 7.95 5.76 1.30
N GLY A 79 7.30 4.81 1.98
CA GLY A 79 7.01 4.89 3.40
C GLY A 79 8.30 4.67 4.20
N THR A 80 8.50 5.51 5.21
CA THR A 80 9.60 5.52 6.18
C THR A 80 10.24 4.15 6.27
N ASN A 81 11.46 4.02 5.74
CA ASN A 81 12.24 2.81 5.89
C ASN A 81 12.25 2.51 7.38
N TRP A 82 11.62 1.40 7.79
CA TRP A 82 11.48 1.06 9.20
C TRP A 82 12.84 1.03 9.90
N ARG A 83 13.93 0.82 9.15
CA ARG A 83 15.31 0.95 9.64
C ARG A 83 15.61 2.37 10.10
N ASP A 84 15.19 3.38 9.35
CA ASP A 84 15.38 4.78 9.70
C ASP A 84 14.53 5.14 10.93
N SER A 85 13.31 4.60 11.03
CA SER A 85 12.48 4.75 12.25
C SER A 85 13.08 4.07 13.47
N ILE A 86 13.70 2.89 13.32
CA ILE A 86 14.42 2.21 14.41
C ILE A 86 15.67 2.98 14.79
N ASN A 87 16.43 3.50 13.81
CA ASN A 87 17.64 4.27 14.08
C ASN A 87 17.36 5.60 14.79
N GLN A 88 16.16 6.17 14.61
CA GLN A 88 15.72 7.40 15.27
C GLN A 88 14.95 7.17 16.57
N ALA A 89 14.58 5.93 16.88
CA ALA A 89 13.82 5.59 18.08
C ALA A 89 14.66 5.79 19.34
N SER A 90 14.02 6.28 20.40
CA SER A 90 14.62 6.36 21.72
C SER A 90 14.89 4.95 22.30
N PRO A 91 15.78 4.81 23.30
CA PRO A 91 16.03 3.53 23.94
C PRO A 91 14.77 2.85 24.50
N GLN A 92 13.80 3.65 24.98
CA GLN A 92 12.52 3.17 25.50
C GLN A 92 11.63 2.60 24.39
N GLU A 93 11.51 3.32 23.27
CA GLU A 93 10.76 2.85 22.10
C GLU A 93 11.39 1.60 21.49
N LEU A 94 12.73 1.52 21.45
CA LEU A 94 13.44 0.32 21.00
C LEU A 94 13.14 -0.90 21.88
N ALA A 95 13.14 -0.73 23.21
CA ALA A 95 12.79 -1.82 24.13
C ALA A 95 11.35 -2.29 23.91
N GLU A 96 10.42 -1.37 23.67
CA GLU A 96 9.03 -1.71 23.39
C GLU A 96 8.86 -2.41 22.03
N ILE A 97 9.54 -1.94 20.98
CA ILE A 97 9.56 -2.59 19.67
C ILE A 97 10.10 -4.03 19.79
N LEU A 98 11.21 -4.23 20.51
CA LEU A 98 11.78 -5.56 20.73
C LEU A 98 10.81 -6.48 21.46
N ARG A 99 10.11 -5.99 22.49
CA ARG A 99 9.07 -6.75 23.19
C ARG A 99 7.94 -7.18 22.25
N ILE A 100 7.41 -6.25 21.46
CA ILE A 100 6.32 -6.54 20.52
C ILE A 100 6.74 -7.58 19.47
N VAL A 101 7.98 -7.48 18.95
CA VAL A 101 8.51 -8.44 17.98
C VAL A 101 8.67 -9.83 18.63
N ALA A 102 9.19 -9.90 19.85
CA ALA A 102 9.32 -11.14 20.59
C ALA A 102 7.95 -11.80 20.87
N ASP A 103 6.96 -11.02 21.31
CA ASP A 103 5.61 -11.50 21.59
C ASP A 103 4.93 -12.04 20.32
N LYS A 104 5.07 -11.33 19.19
CA LYS A 104 4.56 -11.82 17.90
C LYS A 104 5.21 -13.12 17.47
N TYR A 105 6.54 -13.24 17.61
CA TYR A 105 7.26 -14.45 17.25
C TYR A 105 6.83 -15.65 18.09
N ALA A 106 6.71 -15.47 19.41
CA ALA A 106 6.21 -16.50 20.31
C ALA A 106 4.79 -16.95 19.94
N GLN A 107 3.90 -16.01 19.64
CA GLN A 107 2.52 -16.33 19.23
C GLN A 107 2.44 -17.06 17.89
N SER A 108 3.30 -16.76 16.92
CA SER A 108 3.37 -17.51 15.65
C SER A 108 3.86 -18.94 15.85
N ASN A 109 4.83 -19.16 16.73
CA ASN A 109 5.44 -20.47 16.94
C ASN A 109 4.54 -21.41 17.78
N ILE A 110 3.73 -20.84 18.68
CA ILE A 110 2.72 -21.59 19.43
C ILE A 110 1.65 -22.17 18.47
N ARG A 111 1.27 -21.44 17.42
CA ARG A 111 0.30 -21.92 16.42
C ARG A 111 0.81 -23.10 15.60
N GLU A 112 2.10 -23.13 15.24
CA GLU A 112 2.70 -24.27 14.53
C GLU A 112 2.78 -25.51 15.43
N THR A 113 3.07 -25.32 16.72
CA THR A 113 3.18 -26.44 17.67
C THR A 113 1.81 -27.09 17.97
N THR A 114 0.72 -26.32 18.02
CA THR A 114 -0.61 -26.88 18.28
C THR A 114 -1.17 -27.72 17.13
N VAL A 115 -0.78 -27.44 15.88
CA VAL A 115 -1.24 -28.23 14.71
C VAL A 115 -0.58 -29.61 14.69
N SER A 116 0.71 -29.72 15.05
CA SER A 116 1.40 -31.01 15.07
C SER A 116 1.01 -31.95 16.22
N VAL A 117 0.40 -31.42 17.30
CA VAL A 117 0.00 -32.25 18.46
C VAL A 117 -1.38 -32.91 18.26
N GLU A 118 -2.27 -32.33 17.46
CA GLU A 118 -3.58 -32.95 17.17
C GLU A 118 -3.49 -34.10 16.14
N GLU A 119 -2.56 -34.01 15.18
CA GLU A 119 -2.35 -35.09 14.19
C GLU A 119 -1.72 -36.36 14.78
N SER A 120 -1.08 -36.26 15.95
CA SER A 120 -0.44 -37.41 16.63
C SER A 120 -1.36 -38.17 17.60
N LYS A 121 -2.64 -37.75 17.75
CA LYS A 121 -3.64 -38.43 18.60
C LYS A 121 -4.71 -39.19 17.81
N ALA A 122 -4.61 -39.23 16.48
CA ALA A 122 -5.58 -39.85 15.58
C ALA A 122 -5.07 -41.12 14.86
N VAL A 123 -4.10 -41.85 15.45
CA VAL A 123 -3.65 -43.17 14.99
C VAL A 123 -3.67 -44.17 16.13
#